data_AF-A0A0E2QIB2-F1
#
_entry.id   AF-A0A0E2QIB2-F1
#
_cell.length_a   1.000
_cell.length_b   1.000
_cell.length_c   1.000
_cell.angle_alpha   90.00
_cell.angle_beta   90.00
_cell.angle_gamma   90.00
#
_symmetry.space_group_name_H-M   'P 1'
#
loop_
_entity.id
_entity.type
_entity.pdbx_description
1 polymer ?
#
loop_
_entity_poly.entity_id
_entity_poly.type
_entity_poly.pdbx_seq_one_letter_code
_entity_poly.pdbx_strand_id
1 'polypeptide(L)'
;MEQAIVDYIDYYNNKHIKVKLKGLGPVQYRTKSWKGYNKLDTKLREIVERFIMARRKFDKQFKNSAVKLILEEGYSVKEVSQELEVHANSLYRWVQEVEEYGESAFPGNGTALANAQHKIKLLEKENRYLQEELELLKKFRVFLKRSK
;
A
#
# COMPACT_ATOMS: atom_id res chain seq x y z
N MET A 1 7.07 -13.64 18.34
CA MET A 1 6.37 -12.52 17.68
C MET A 1 6.50 -12.61 16.16
N GLU A 2 7.68 -12.92 15.63
CA GLU A 2 7.92 -13.10 14.18
C GLU A 2 7.12 -14.26 13.56
N GLN A 3 7.00 -15.40 14.26
CA GLN A 3 6.25 -16.56 13.77
C GLN A 3 4.77 -16.24 13.49
N ALA A 4 4.13 -15.44 14.36
CA ALA A 4 2.73 -15.04 14.18
C ALA A 4 2.53 -14.16 12.92
N ILE A 5 3.52 -13.35 12.57
CA ILE A 5 3.50 -12.52 11.36
C ILE A 5 3.71 -13.40 10.12
N VAL A 6 4.65 -14.35 10.18
CA VAL A 6 4.89 -15.32 9.10
C VAL A 6 3.65 -16.18 8.85
N ASP A 7 3.02 -16.69 9.91
CA ASP A 7 1.81 -17.50 9.83
C ASP A 7 0.61 -16.69 9.30
N TYR A 8 0.52 -15.40 9.66
CA TYR A 8 -0.50 -14.49 9.13
C TYR A 8 -0.28 -14.20 7.64
N ILE A 9 0.96 -13.97 7.23
CA ILE A 9 1.33 -13.77 5.82
C ILE A 9 1.04 -15.03 5.00
N ASP A 10 1.38 -16.22 5.52
CA ASP A 10 1.05 -17.50 4.88
C ASP A 10 -0.46 -17.68 4.75
N TYR A 11 -1.22 -17.43 5.82
CA TYR A 11 -2.67 -17.48 5.81
C TYR A 11 -3.27 -16.52 4.76
N TYR A 12 -2.82 -15.28 4.69
CA TYR A 12 -3.37 -14.29 3.75
C TYR A 12 -3.02 -14.61 2.30
N ASN A 13 -1.78 -15.04 2.05
CA ASN A 13 -1.29 -15.34 0.71
C ASN A 13 -1.80 -16.68 0.15
N ASN A 14 -2.06 -17.65 1.03
CA ASN A 14 -2.38 -19.01 0.61
C ASN A 14 -3.79 -19.45 0.96
N LYS A 15 -4.42 -18.98 2.06
CA LYS A 15 -5.65 -19.57 2.62
C LYS A 15 -6.89 -18.66 2.64
N HIS A 16 -6.73 -17.34 2.77
CA HIS A 16 -7.82 -16.40 3.09
C HIS A 16 -8.98 -16.34 2.06
N ILE A 17 -8.72 -16.47 0.75
CA ILE A 17 -9.74 -16.24 -0.29
C ILE A 17 -10.10 -17.50 -1.12
N LYS A 18 -9.70 -18.69 -0.64
CA LYS A 18 -9.83 -19.97 -1.37
C LYS A 18 -11.27 -20.30 -1.83
N VAL A 19 -12.29 -19.89 -1.07
CA VAL A 19 -13.71 -20.17 -1.38
C VAL A 19 -14.14 -19.51 -2.71
N LYS A 20 -13.71 -18.27 -2.97
CA LYS A 20 -14.03 -17.54 -4.22
C LYS A 20 -13.20 -18.02 -5.41
N LEU A 21 -12.04 -18.63 -5.15
CA LEU A 21 -11.08 -19.08 -6.16
C LEU A 21 -11.15 -20.58 -6.43
N LYS A 22 -12.30 -21.22 -6.16
CA LYS A 22 -12.53 -22.65 -6.37
C LYS A 22 -11.48 -23.54 -5.67
N GLY A 23 -11.11 -23.19 -4.44
CA GLY A 23 -10.15 -23.93 -3.61
C GLY A 23 -8.68 -23.55 -3.84
N LEU A 24 -8.36 -22.72 -4.84
CA LEU A 24 -7.00 -22.26 -5.11
C LEU A 24 -6.61 -21.12 -4.17
N GLY A 25 -5.35 -21.11 -3.71
CA GLY A 25 -4.79 -19.92 -3.05
C GLY A 25 -4.68 -18.73 -4.01
N PRO A 26 -4.66 -17.47 -3.52
CA PRO A 26 -4.47 -16.26 -4.35
C PRO A 26 -3.28 -16.33 -5.31
N VAL A 27 -2.22 -16.99 -4.87
CA VAL A 27 -1.02 -17.32 -5.66
C VAL A 27 -1.34 -18.30 -6.79
N GLN A 28 -1.94 -19.45 -6.47
CA GLN A 28 -2.26 -20.52 -7.43
C GLN A 28 -3.34 -20.12 -8.44
N TYR A 29 -4.24 -19.21 -8.06
CA TYR A 29 -5.24 -18.68 -8.98
C TYR A 29 -4.64 -17.72 -10.00
N ARG A 30 -3.71 -16.85 -9.58
CA ARG A 30 -2.99 -15.94 -10.48
C ARG A 30 -2.17 -16.69 -11.55
N THR A 31 -1.66 -17.87 -11.22
CA THR A 31 -0.93 -18.72 -12.16
C THR A 31 -1.88 -19.47 -13.11
N LYS A 32 -2.94 -20.09 -12.58
CA LYS A 32 -3.92 -20.86 -13.38
C LYS A 32 -4.81 -20.01 -14.28
N SER A 33 -5.03 -18.73 -13.99
CA SER A 33 -5.91 -17.86 -14.78
C SER A 33 -5.30 -17.43 -16.13
N TRP A 34 -3.98 -17.61 -16.31
CA TRP A 34 -3.35 -17.37 -17.60
C TRP A 34 -3.82 -18.45 -18.60
N LYS A 35 -4.50 -18.03 -19.66
CA LYS A 35 -5.17 -18.93 -20.64
C LYS A 35 -4.24 -20.03 -21.22
N GLY A 36 -2.93 -19.83 -21.22
CA GLY A 36 -1.93 -20.80 -21.68
C GLY A 36 -1.36 -21.74 -20.62
N TYR A 37 -1.63 -21.54 -19.33
CA TYR A 37 -0.91 -22.20 -18.23
C TYR A 37 -1.03 -23.72 -18.27
N ASN A 38 -2.24 -24.21 -18.56
CA ASN A 38 -2.52 -25.64 -18.63
C ASN A 38 -1.89 -26.31 -19.88
N LYS A 39 -1.41 -25.52 -20.85
CA LYS A 39 -0.73 -26.02 -22.06
C LYS A 39 0.80 -26.05 -21.93
N LEU A 40 1.36 -25.46 -20.86
CA LEU A 40 2.80 -25.49 -20.59
C LEU A 40 3.22 -26.86 -20.07
N ASP A 41 4.43 -27.30 -20.44
CA ASP A 41 5.10 -28.42 -19.80
C ASP A 41 5.60 -28.05 -18.40
N THR A 42 6.00 -29.06 -17.63
CA THR A 42 6.40 -28.93 -16.23
C THR A 42 7.51 -27.90 -16.01
N LYS A 43 8.52 -27.85 -16.90
CA LYS A 43 9.66 -26.94 -16.76
C LYS A 43 9.24 -25.48 -17.02
N LEU A 44 8.40 -25.25 -18.02
CA LEU A 44 7.85 -23.92 -18.29
C LEU A 44 6.87 -23.45 -17.21
N ARG A 45 6.10 -24.36 -16.60
CA ARG A 45 5.25 -24.02 -15.44
C ARG A 45 6.08 -23.54 -14.25
N GLU A 46 7.16 -24.22 -13.90
CA GLU A 46 8.05 -23.84 -12.79
C GLU A 46 8.72 -22.47 -13.01
N ILE A 47 9.10 -22.15 -14.25
CA ILE A 47 9.66 -20.83 -14.60
C ILE A 47 8.60 -19.73 -14.44
N VAL A 48 7.40 -19.98 -14.95
CA VAL A 48 6.27 -19.05 -14.84
C VAL A 48 5.84 -18.88 -13.38
N GLU A 49 5.82 -19.95 -12.58
CA GLU A 49 5.55 -19.89 -11.14
C GLU A 49 6.60 -19.04 -10.41
N ARG A 50 7.89 -19.27 -10.67
CA ARG A 50 8.97 -18.45 -10.10
C ARG A 50 8.82 -16.98 -10.47
N PHE A 51 8.50 -16.67 -11.73
CA PHE A 51 8.33 -15.30 -12.19
C PHE A 51 7.09 -14.61 -11.58
N ILE A 52 5.96 -15.31 -11.49
CA ILE A 52 4.72 -14.78 -10.90
C ILE A 52 4.84 -14.62 -9.37
N MET A 53 5.67 -15.44 -8.72
CA MET A 53 5.96 -15.36 -7.28
C MET A 53 7.00 -14.30 -6.95
N ALA A 54 8.01 -14.11 -7.80
CA ALA A 54 9.04 -13.09 -7.65
C ALA A 54 8.52 -11.71 -8.10
N ARG A 55 7.57 -11.14 -7.36
CA ARG A 55 7.26 -9.71 -7.51
C ARG A 55 8.51 -8.90 -7.14
N ARG A 56 9.10 -8.20 -8.12
CA ARG A 56 10.17 -7.21 -7.87
C ARG A 56 9.68 -6.24 -6.79
N LYS A 57 10.42 -6.17 -5.69
CA LYS A 57 10.20 -5.18 -4.63
C LYS A 57 11.15 -4.02 -4.89
N PHE A 58 10.61 -2.81 -4.87
CA PHE A 58 11.37 -1.58 -4.98
C PHE A 58 11.26 -0.85 -3.64
N ASP A 59 12.39 -0.40 -3.11
CA ASP A 59 12.42 0.39 -1.88
C ASP A 59 11.89 1.83 -2.10
N LYS A 60 11.77 2.60 -1.01
CA LYS A 60 11.25 3.97 -1.04
C LYS A 60 12.15 4.90 -1.87
N GLN A 61 13.47 4.77 -1.72
CA GLN A 61 14.42 5.67 -2.37
C GLN A 61 14.40 5.48 -3.89
N PHE A 62 14.40 4.23 -4.35
CA PHE A 62 14.30 3.89 -5.76
C PHE A 62 13.04 4.47 -6.41
N LYS A 63 11.88 4.31 -5.76
CA LYS A 63 10.61 4.85 -6.28
C LYS A 63 10.62 6.37 -6.35
N ASN A 64 11.12 7.03 -5.31
CA ASN A 64 11.24 8.49 -5.28
C ASN A 64 12.15 9.00 -6.40
N SER A 65 13.32 8.39 -6.59
CA SER A 65 14.24 8.76 -7.67
C SER A 65 13.61 8.57 -9.05
N ALA A 66 12.89 7.46 -9.27
CA ALA A 66 12.21 7.20 -10.54
C ALA A 66 11.12 8.24 -10.82
N VAL A 67 10.36 8.66 -9.80
CA VAL A 67 9.34 9.71 -9.95
C VAL A 67 9.99 11.08 -10.16
N LYS A 68 11.10 11.37 -9.48
CA LYS A 68 11.86 12.62 -9.65
C LYS A 68 12.32 12.84 -11.09
N LEU A 69 12.83 11.78 -11.73
CA LEU A 69 13.21 11.84 -13.15
C LEU A 69 12.05 12.27 -14.05
N ILE A 70 10.83 11.86 -13.72
CA ILE A 70 9.63 12.17 -14.51
C ILE A 70 9.12 13.59 -14.21
N LEU A 71 8.96 13.93 -12.93
CA LEU A 71 8.30 15.18 -12.52
C LEU A 71 9.23 16.40 -12.51
N GLU A 72 10.49 16.23 -12.15
CA GLU A 72 11.44 17.34 -11.99
C GLU A 72 12.39 17.46 -13.19
N GLU A 73 12.93 16.33 -13.66
CA GLU A 73 13.91 16.30 -14.75
C GLU A 73 13.25 16.20 -16.14
N GLY A 74 11.92 16.03 -16.20
CA GLY A 74 11.13 16.09 -17.43
C GLY A 74 11.24 14.87 -18.36
N TYR A 75 11.80 13.75 -17.90
CA TYR A 75 11.84 12.52 -18.71
C TYR A 75 10.44 11.94 -18.90
N SER A 76 10.20 11.35 -20.07
CA SER A 76 8.96 10.63 -20.30
C SER A 76 8.92 9.31 -19.52
N VAL A 77 7.72 8.89 -19.14
CA VAL A 77 7.49 7.59 -18.47
C VAL A 77 8.05 6.42 -19.30
N LYS A 78 8.05 6.55 -20.63
CA LYS A 78 8.58 5.53 -21.54
C LYS A 78 10.10 5.41 -21.42
N GLU A 79 10.82 6.52 -21.42
CA GLU A 79 12.29 6.53 -21.27
C GLU A 79 12.69 5.94 -19.92
N VAL A 80 12.06 6.40 -18.83
CA VAL A 80 12.35 5.91 -17.47
C VAL A 80 11.99 4.43 -17.32
N SER A 81 10.93 3.97 -18.00
CA SER A 81 10.54 2.55 -18.02
C SER A 81 11.61 1.68 -18.68
N GLN A 82 12.20 2.15 -19.78
CA GLN A 82 13.25 1.43 -20.51
C GLN A 82 14.56 1.43 -19.74
N GLU A 83 14.98 2.58 -19.21
CA GLU A 83 16.24 2.74 -18.47
C GLU A 83 16.26 1.95 -17.15
N LEU A 84 15.19 2.04 -16.36
CA LEU A 84 15.13 1.42 -15.03
C LEU A 84 14.57 -0.02 -15.05
N GLU A 85 14.19 -0.52 -16.23
CA GLU A 85 13.49 -1.80 -16.41
C GLU A 85 12.24 -1.96 -15.53
N VAL A 86 11.53 -0.85 -15.31
CA VAL A 86 10.28 -0.81 -14.55
C VAL A 86 9.12 -0.70 -15.52
N HIS A 87 8.08 -1.50 -15.32
CA HIS A 87 6.88 -1.41 -16.15
C HIS A 87 6.22 -0.02 -16.04
N ALA A 88 5.91 0.62 -17.17
CA ALA A 88 5.31 1.97 -17.23
C ALA A 88 4.09 2.17 -16.31
N ASN A 89 3.17 1.19 -16.21
CA ASN A 89 2.02 1.29 -15.29
C ASN A 89 2.43 1.44 -13.81
N SER A 90 3.56 0.86 -13.40
CA SER A 90 4.09 1.06 -12.05
C SER A 90 4.53 2.50 -11.85
N LEU A 91 5.20 3.08 -12.85
CA LEU A 91 5.66 4.47 -12.82
C LEU A 91 4.47 5.44 -12.79
N TYR A 92 3.46 5.26 -13.65
CA TYR A 92 2.24 6.09 -13.62
C TYR A 92 1.56 6.05 -12.25
N ARG A 93 1.45 4.86 -11.65
CA ARG A 93 0.88 4.71 -10.31
C ARG A 93 1.74 5.41 -9.25
N TRP A 94 3.06 5.31 -9.33
CA TRP A 94 3.96 5.98 -8.37
C TRP A 94 3.91 7.50 -8.50
N VAL A 95 3.85 8.02 -9.71
CA VAL A 95 3.67 9.46 -9.97
C VAL A 95 2.36 9.93 -9.32
N GLN A 96 1.25 9.24 -9.58
CA GLN A 96 -0.04 9.56 -8.97
C GLN A 96 0.01 9.49 -7.43
N GLU A 97 0.64 8.45 -6.86
CA GLU A 97 0.80 8.32 -5.40
C GLU A 97 1.60 9.48 -4.81
N VAL A 98 2.62 9.98 -5.51
CA VAL A 98 3.41 11.16 -5.08
C VAL A 98 2.63 12.46 -5.23
N GLU A 99 1.88 12.65 -6.30
CA GLU A 99 1.01 13.82 -6.48
C GLU A 99 -0.08 13.89 -5.40
N GLU A 100 -0.65 12.73 -5.02
CA GLU A 100 -1.74 12.67 -4.04
C GLU A 100 -1.26 12.74 -2.58
N TYR A 101 -0.15 12.06 -2.25
CA TYR A 101 0.30 11.87 -0.86
C TYR A 101 1.67 12.48 -0.55
N GLY A 102 2.37 13.06 -1.53
CA GLY A 102 3.68 13.69 -1.36
C GLY A 102 4.71 12.76 -0.72
N GLU A 103 5.39 13.23 0.33
CA GLU A 103 6.40 12.46 1.08
C GLU A 103 5.88 11.15 1.69
N SER A 104 4.56 11.04 1.84
CA SER A 104 3.87 9.88 2.40
C SER A 104 3.47 8.84 1.36
N ALA A 105 3.74 9.06 0.07
CA ALA A 105 3.37 8.16 -1.03
C ALA A 105 3.87 6.72 -0.87
N PHE A 106 5.06 6.54 -0.29
CA PHE A 106 5.67 5.23 -0.12
C PHE A 106 6.02 4.96 1.35
N PRO A 107 5.07 4.53 2.18
CA PRO A 107 5.28 4.30 3.61
C PRO A 107 5.99 2.96 3.93
N GLY A 108 6.47 2.25 2.92
CA GLY A 108 7.06 0.91 3.08
C GLY A 108 5.98 -0.17 3.18
N ASN A 109 5.53 -0.47 4.40
CA ASN A 109 4.49 -1.48 4.64
C ASN A 109 3.10 -0.84 4.65
N GLY A 110 2.15 -1.44 3.93
CA GLY A 110 0.79 -0.90 3.76
C GLY A 110 0.67 0.11 2.61
N THR A 111 -0.54 0.62 2.39
CA THR A 111 -0.81 1.65 1.37
C THR A 111 -0.76 3.04 2.00
N ALA A 112 -0.32 4.05 1.24
CA ALA A 112 -0.32 5.45 1.69
C ALA A 112 -1.72 5.89 2.16
N LEU A 113 -2.75 5.54 1.39
CA LEU A 113 -4.15 5.78 1.71
C LEU A 113 -4.56 5.20 3.07
N ALA A 114 -4.21 3.94 3.36
CA ALA A 114 -4.57 3.31 4.64
C ALA A 114 -3.91 4.01 5.83
N ASN A 115 -2.65 4.43 5.67
CA ASN A 115 -1.94 5.17 6.71
C ASN A 115 -2.52 6.58 6.91
N ALA A 116 -2.88 7.27 5.83
CA ALA A 116 -3.55 8.57 5.88
C ALA A 116 -4.90 8.47 6.59
N GLN A 117 -5.73 7.49 6.22
CA GLN A 117 -7.02 7.22 6.86
C GLN A 117 -6.88 6.90 8.35
N HIS A 118 -5.88 6.09 8.73
CA HIS A 118 -5.60 5.81 10.13
C HIS A 118 -5.22 7.09 10.90
N LYS A 119 -4.38 7.94 10.32
CA LYS A 119 -3.98 9.21 10.94
C LYS A 119 -5.15 10.18 11.09
N ILE A 120 -6.02 10.29 10.08
CA ILE A 120 -7.26 11.10 10.14
C ILE A 120 -8.11 10.65 11.33
N LYS A 121 -8.36 9.33 11.45
CA LYS A 121 -9.15 8.78 12.55
C LYS A 121 -8.59 9.10 13.94
N LEU A 122 -7.26 9.09 14.09
CA LEU A 122 -6.61 9.47 15.35
C LEU A 122 -6.77 10.96 15.63
N LEU A 123 -6.54 11.82 14.63
CA LEU A 123 -6.68 13.27 14.76
C LEU A 123 -8.12 13.68 15.10
N GLU A 124 -9.12 13.04 14.49
CA GLU A 124 -10.53 13.29 14.83
C GLU A 124 -10.85 12.92 16.27
N LYS A 125 -10.25 11.83 16.79
CA LYS A 125 -10.43 11.44 18.19
C LYS A 125 -9.80 12.45 19.14
N GLU A 126 -8.60 12.92 18.83
CA GLU A 126 -7.90 13.95 19.61
C GLU A 126 -8.67 15.28 19.60
N ASN A 127 -9.13 15.72 18.43
CA ASN A 127 -9.91 16.95 18.29
C ASN A 127 -11.21 16.90 19.11
N ARG A 128 -11.93 15.77 19.08
CA ARG A 128 -13.11 15.57 19.95
C ARG A 128 -12.77 15.73 21.43
N TYR A 129 -11.69 15.10 21.89
CA TYR A 129 -11.24 15.20 23.28
C TYR A 129 -10.90 16.65 23.67
N LEU A 130 -10.16 17.37 22.82
CA LEU A 130 -9.82 18.78 23.05
C LEU A 130 -11.07 19.68 23.07
N GLN A 131 -12.06 19.41 22.23
CA GLN A 131 -13.33 20.12 22.24
C GLN A 131 -14.10 19.89 23.55
N GLU A 132 -14.15 18.64 24.04
CA GLU A 132 -14.78 18.32 25.33
C GLU A 132 -14.08 19.03 26.50
N GLU A 133 -12.75 19.07 26.50
CA GLU A 133 -11.95 19.77 27.51
C GLU A 133 -12.19 21.29 27.48
N LEU A 134 -12.22 21.88 26.28
CA LEU A 134 -12.56 23.30 26.11
C LEU A 134 -13.97 23.63 26.61
N GLU A 135 -14.95 22.77 26.32
CA GLU A 135 -16.32 22.96 26.80
C GLU A 135 -16.42 22.86 28.32
N LEU A 136 -15.69 21.93 28.93
CA LEU A 136 -15.61 21.83 30.38
C LEU A 136 -15.00 23.09 31.00
N LEU A 137 -13.87 23.58 30.46
CA LEU A 137 -13.21 24.80 30.91
C LEU A 137 -14.11 26.04 30.77
N LYS A 138 -14.87 26.16 29.68
CA LYS A 138 -15.86 27.24 29.51
C LYS A 138 -16.94 27.20 30.59
N LYS A 139 -17.48 26.02 30.91
CA LYS A 139 -18.47 25.86 31.99
C LYS A 139 -17.90 26.28 33.34
N PHE A 140 -16.68 25.84 33.66
CA PHE A 140 -15.97 26.28 34.87
C PHE A 140 -15.79 27.79 34.94
N ARG A 141 -15.38 28.42 33.83
CA ARG A 141 -15.22 29.88 33.76
C ARG A 141 -16.53 30.63 34.04
N VAL A 142 -17.66 30.16 33.51
CA VAL A 142 -18.98 30.75 33.78
C VAL A 142 -19.36 30.60 35.26
N PHE A 143 -19.12 29.42 35.83
CA PHE A 143 -19.36 29.17 37.25
C PHE A 143 -18.57 30.13 38.15
N LEU A 144 -17.26 30.29 37.91
CA LEU A 144 -16.40 31.18 38.68
C LEU A 144 -16.80 32.67 38.58
N LYS A 145 -17.38 33.09 37.45
CA LYS A 145 -17.91 34.46 37.30
C LYS A 145 -19.19 34.71 38.08
N ARG A 146 -19.97 33.66 38.36
CA ARG A 146 -21.24 33.76 39.12
C ARG A 146 -21.04 33.66 40.63
N SER A 147 -19.90 33.15 41.11
CA SER A 147 -19.60 33.02 42.54
C SER A 147 -18.83 34.20 43.13
N LYS A 148 -18.71 35.30 42.38
CA LYS A 148 -18.21 36.61 42.82
C LYS A 148 -19.39 37.57 42.94
#